data_AF-A0A1G6S6E7-F1
#
_entry.id   AF-A0A1G6S6E7-F1
#
_cell.length_a   1.000
_cell.length_b   1.000
_cell.length_c   1.000
_cell.angle_alpha   90.00
_cell.angle_beta   90.00
_cell.angle_gamma   90.00
#
_symmetry.space_group_name_H-M   'P 1'
#
loop_
_entity.id
_entity.type
_entity.pdbx_description
1 polymer ?
#
loop_
_entity_poly.entity_id
_entity_poly.type
_entity_poly.pdbx_seq_one_letter_code
_entity_poly.pdbx_strand_id
1 'polypeptide(L)'
;MSFFLRINFFIFFFGIAISLKGQQLLSKRSSFYSTLGISGAKLNQFDNMLEDRGLSGLRQRYRTIGLGYQTRINDFALGVELFQNRSAQSELDDYKMGYRTSRILVNVGYSFTEEGRFQLIHYMSMGLGFLNFQMLPTGRPDRLDDFLSDPARGLVLRKMDIHKGSVNYGGFLTEIGFQLSYDFNILGRKEELFVLAKMGYSFSPFEGKWEMNSMSFDNTQSGAFIRVGAGVTLPDRNFFYKDASVSFQLLSGIHFTQPNAFNEELVEAGFEPFTGRPSNLGLRILVENSGFLYGADVYNLAMDGSASPARSHSLNSLRIYALAGHKFLQFRNFGVGALAGFGFGNLRYSSLQKNKPDFPELFEQRKFDGYLHNSGLMAKPEIMVEYGIPVTRRKFFELVFTASAGYEIALANYRLADFNMSNYMTAPYLMFGVGVRP
;
A
#
# COMPACT_ATOMS: atom_id res chain seq x y z
N MET A 1 8.31 18.46 -21.10
CA MET A 1 6.86 18.29 -21.31
C MET A 1 6.21 17.68 -20.06
N SER A 2 6.18 18.39 -18.91
CA SER A 2 5.99 17.69 -17.61
C SER A 2 5.39 18.48 -16.43
N PHE A 3 4.90 19.71 -16.61
CA PHE A 3 4.22 20.42 -15.51
C PHE A 3 2.80 20.84 -15.90
N PHE A 4 2.66 21.33 -17.13
CA PHE A 4 1.38 21.73 -17.73
C PHE A 4 0.36 20.56 -17.83
N LEU A 5 0.81 19.35 -18.19
CA LEU A 5 -0.05 18.16 -18.24
C LEU A 5 -0.52 17.70 -16.85
N ARG A 6 0.31 17.90 -15.81
CA ARG A 6 -0.02 17.50 -14.43
C ARG A 6 -1.04 18.45 -13.80
N ILE A 7 -0.89 19.74 -14.06
CA ILE A 7 -1.86 20.77 -13.67
C ILE A 7 -3.17 20.58 -14.44
N ASN A 8 -3.12 20.29 -15.74
CA ASN A 8 -4.34 20.06 -16.52
C ASN A 8 -5.09 18.80 -16.09
N PHE A 9 -4.41 17.72 -15.68
CA PHE A 9 -5.10 16.55 -15.11
C PHE A 9 -5.79 16.86 -13.78
N PHE A 10 -5.14 17.66 -12.93
CA PHE A 10 -5.71 18.14 -11.67
C PHE A 10 -6.91 19.08 -11.91
N ILE A 11 -6.79 20.00 -12.87
CA ILE A 11 -7.87 20.90 -13.30
C ILE A 11 -9.00 20.13 -13.98
N PHE A 12 -8.74 19.05 -14.72
CA PHE A 12 -9.77 18.22 -15.33
C PHE A 12 -10.55 17.43 -14.27
N PHE A 13 -9.88 16.90 -13.25
CA PHE A 13 -10.53 16.24 -12.11
C PHE A 13 -11.41 17.20 -11.30
N PHE A 14 -11.01 18.46 -11.15
CA PHE A 14 -11.80 19.49 -10.46
C PHE A 14 -12.84 20.19 -11.35
N GLY A 15 -12.62 20.26 -12.67
CA GLY A 15 -13.47 20.96 -13.63
C GLY A 15 -14.81 20.28 -13.89
N ILE A 16 -14.86 18.95 -13.75
CA ILE A 16 -16.12 18.18 -13.87
C ILE A 16 -17.09 18.52 -12.72
N ALA A 17 -16.61 19.06 -11.60
CA ALA A 17 -17.45 19.44 -10.47
C ALA A 17 -18.21 20.78 -10.65
N ILE A 18 -17.92 21.56 -11.70
CA ILE A 18 -18.37 22.96 -11.80
C ILE A 18 -19.70 23.14 -12.56
N SER A 19 -20.14 22.14 -13.35
CA SER A 19 -21.25 22.33 -14.30
C SER A 19 -22.47 21.41 -14.12
N LEU A 20 -22.74 20.89 -12.92
CA LEU A 20 -23.99 20.19 -12.64
C LEU A 20 -25.02 21.12 -11.96
N LYS A 21 -25.65 21.97 -12.78
CA LYS A 21 -26.92 22.63 -12.46
C LYS A 21 -28.07 21.73 -12.91
N GLY A 22 -28.57 20.90 -12.00
CA GLY A 22 -29.82 20.16 -12.16
C GLY A 22 -30.36 19.76 -10.80
N GLN A 23 -31.64 20.02 -10.56
CA GLN A 23 -32.38 19.54 -9.38
C GLN A 23 -32.36 18.01 -9.33
N GLN A 24 -31.87 17.42 -8.25
CA GLN A 24 -32.16 16.05 -7.81
C GLN A 24 -31.68 15.89 -6.36
N LEU A 25 -32.38 15.07 -5.56
CA LEU A 25 -31.90 14.66 -4.24
C LEU A 25 -30.49 14.08 -4.42
N LEU A 26 -29.51 14.74 -3.80
CA LEU A 26 -28.14 14.25 -3.79
C LEU A 26 -28.03 13.21 -2.68
N SER A 27 -27.58 12.01 -3.04
CA SER A 27 -27.29 10.98 -2.07
C SER A 27 -25.79 10.67 -2.05
N LYS A 28 -25.21 10.62 -0.86
CA LYS A 28 -23.81 10.41 -0.61
C LYS A 28 -23.60 9.21 0.30
N ARG A 29 -22.54 8.47 0.00
CA ARG A 29 -22.13 7.34 0.84
C ARG A 29 -20.63 7.20 0.84
N SER A 30 -20.05 7.05 2.03
CA SER A 30 -18.62 6.77 2.17
C SER A 30 -18.40 5.41 2.84
N SER A 31 -17.49 4.62 2.28
CA SER A 31 -17.20 3.28 2.74
C SER A 31 -15.68 3.08 2.90
N PHE A 32 -15.29 2.50 4.02
CA PHE A 32 -13.94 2.01 4.28
C PHE A 32 -13.99 0.50 4.45
N TYR A 33 -13.16 -0.26 3.76
CA TYR A 33 -13.22 -1.71 3.76
C TYR A 33 -11.86 -2.38 3.59
N SER A 34 -11.82 -3.65 3.97
CA SER A 34 -10.73 -4.56 3.66
C SER A 34 -11.21 -5.67 2.74
N THR A 35 -10.33 -6.19 1.90
CA THR A 35 -10.66 -7.29 0.98
C THR A 35 -9.62 -8.39 1.08
N LEU A 36 -10.06 -9.63 0.87
CA LEU A 36 -9.22 -10.78 0.63
C LEU A 36 -9.70 -11.52 -0.61
N GLY A 37 -8.79 -12.10 -1.37
CA GLY A 37 -9.20 -12.80 -2.57
C GLY A 37 -8.07 -13.53 -3.28
N ILE A 38 -8.43 -14.05 -4.44
CA ILE A 38 -7.50 -14.71 -5.34
C ILE A 38 -7.63 -14.10 -6.73
N SER A 39 -6.53 -14.11 -7.45
CA SER A 39 -6.52 -13.73 -8.86
C SER A 39 -5.62 -14.67 -9.64
N GLY A 40 -6.02 -14.89 -10.89
CA GLY A 40 -5.19 -15.56 -11.87
C GLY A 40 -3.95 -14.72 -12.16
N ALA A 41 -2.83 -15.42 -12.26
CA ALA A 41 -1.60 -14.87 -12.82
C ALA A 41 -0.91 -16.00 -13.54
N LYS A 42 -0.47 -15.74 -14.77
CA LYS A 42 0.26 -16.74 -15.54
C LYS A 42 1.61 -16.19 -15.94
N LEU A 43 2.67 -16.92 -15.67
CA LEU A 43 4.03 -16.50 -15.92
C LEU A 43 4.53 -17.12 -17.22
N ASN A 44 3.77 -17.02 -18.32
CA ASN A 44 3.97 -17.79 -19.56
C ASN A 44 5.44 -17.98 -19.95
N GLN A 45 6.24 -16.91 -20.08
CA GLN A 45 7.64 -17.02 -20.49
C GLN A 45 8.53 -17.72 -19.44
N PHE A 46 8.30 -17.45 -18.15
CA PHE A 46 9.05 -18.07 -17.07
C PHE A 46 8.63 -19.52 -16.85
N ASP A 47 7.34 -19.81 -16.90
CA ASP A 47 6.78 -21.15 -16.78
C ASP A 47 7.28 -22.04 -17.94
N ASN A 48 7.33 -21.50 -19.17
CA ASN A 48 7.93 -22.21 -20.31
C ASN A 48 9.43 -22.47 -20.08
N MET A 49 10.19 -21.48 -19.59
CA MET A 49 11.61 -21.66 -19.25
C MET A 49 11.84 -22.72 -18.16
N LEU A 50 10.90 -22.85 -17.20
CA LEU A 50 10.94 -23.91 -16.20
C LEU A 50 10.61 -25.27 -16.84
N GLU A 51 9.59 -25.32 -17.69
CA GLU A 51 9.16 -26.54 -18.39
C GLU A 51 10.24 -27.09 -19.32
N ASP A 52 10.94 -26.21 -20.06
CA ASP A 52 12.10 -26.57 -20.91
C ASP A 52 13.23 -27.24 -20.11
N ARG A 53 13.27 -27.01 -18.79
CA ARG A 53 14.24 -27.60 -17.86
C ARG A 53 13.66 -28.76 -17.04
N GLY A 54 12.47 -29.26 -17.39
CA GLY A 54 11.78 -30.34 -16.69
C GLY A 54 11.23 -29.96 -15.32
N LEU A 55 11.11 -28.66 -15.02
CA LEU A 55 10.61 -28.15 -13.75
C LEU A 55 9.13 -27.76 -13.87
N SER A 56 8.35 -28.03 -12.82
CA SER A 56 6.98 -27.53 -12.77
C SER A 56 6.94 -26.01 -12.67
N GLY A 57 6.10 -25.38 -13.51
CA GLY A 57 5.86 -23.93 -13.49
C GLY A 57 5.33 -23.42 -12.14
N LEU A 58 5.37 -22.11 -11.92
CA LEU A 58 4.80 -21.52 -10.71
C LEU A 58 3.28 -21.69 -10.72
N ARG A 59 2.69 -22.06 -9.57
CA ARG A 59 1.22 -22.17 -9.48
C ARG A 59 0.58 -20.83 -9.86
N GLN A 60 -0.34 -20.88 -10.81
CA GLN A 60 -0.94 -19.73 -11.52
C GLN A 60 -2.00 -18.97 -10.69
N ARG A 61 -1.67 -18.64 -9.45
CA ARG A 61 -2.56 -17.89 -8.56
C ARG A 61 -1.76 -17.04 -7.58
N TYR A 62 -2.25 -15.83 -7.33
CA TYR A 62 -1.83 -15.03 -6.19
C TYR A 62 -2.99 -14.76 -5.24
N ARG A 63 -2.65 -14.67 -3.96
CA ARG A 63 -3.55 -14.19 -2.92
C ARG A 63 -3.44 -12.68 -2.82
N THR A 64 -4.57 -12.01 -2.75
CA THR A 64 -4.69 -10.56 -2.59
C THR A 64 -5.22 -10.25 -1.19
N ILE A 65 -4.60 -9.28 -0.52
CA ILE A 65 -5.15 -8.58 0.63
C ILE A 65 -5.21 -7.11 0.25
N GLY A 66 -6.31 -6.44 0.58
CA GLY A 66 -6.54 -5.06 0.19
C GLY A 66 -7.18 -4.20 1.27
N LEU A 67 -6.93 -2.90 1.17
CA LEU A 67 -7.62 -1.84 1.91
C LEU A 67 -8.18 -0.85 0.91
N GLY A 68 -9.44 -0.46 1.08
CA GLY A 68 -10.15 0.40 0.15
C GLY A 68 -10.93 1.50 0.84
N TYR A 69 -10.94 2.66 0.21
CA TYR A 69 -11.86 3.75 0.49
C TYR A 69 -12.68 4.02 -0.75
N GLN A 70 -13.99 4.21 -0.59
CA GLN A 70 -14.89 4.52 -1.69
C GLN A 70 -15.93 5.53 -1.24
N THR A 71 -16.14 6.57 -2.04
CA THR A 71 -17.27 7.48 -1.92
C THR A 71 -18.19 7.30 -3.12
N ARG A 72 -19.49 7.24 -2.90
CA ARG A 72 -20.54 7.26 -3.92
C ARG A 72 -21.27 8.59 -3.82
N ILE A 73 -21.49 9.23 -4.97
CA ILE A 73 -22.25 10.46 -5.13
C ILE A 73 -23.28 10.17 -6.23
N ASN A 74 -24.55 10.08 -5.85
CA ASN A 74 -25.63 9.60 -6.72
C ASN A 74 -25.24 8.25 -7.32
N ASP A 75 -25.07 8.14 -8.62
CA ASP A 75 -24.71 6.89 -9.29
C ASP A 75 -23.21 6.71 -9.53
N PHE A 76 -22.41 7.73 -9.27
CA PHE A 76 -20.96 7.65 -9.48
C PHE A 76 -20.25 7.21 -8.21
N ALA A 77 -19.40 6.20 -8.34
CA ALA A 77 -18.49 5.75 -7.30
C ALA A 77 -17.06 6.17 -7.62
N LEU A 78 -16.36 6.74 -6.65
CA LEU A 78 -14.95 7.08 -6.71
C LEU A 78 -14.25 6.42 -5.53
N GLY A 79 -13.07 5.86 -5.74
CA GLY A 79 -12.36 5.19 -4.65
C GLY A 79 -10.87 5.10 -4.87
N VAL A 80 -10.19 4.66 -3.82
CA VAL A 80 -8.77 4.32 -3.84
C VAL A 80 -8.62 2.97 -3.15
N GLU A 81 -7.84 2.07 -3.75
CA GLU A 81 -7.53 0.76 -3.19
C GLU A 81 -6.03 0.54 -3.15
N LEU A 82 -5.56 -0.03 -2.04
CA LEU A 82 -4.20 -0.52 -1.86
C LEU A 82 -4.25 -2.03 -1.77
N PHE A 83 -3.56 -2.73 -2.68
CA PHE A 83 -3.45 -4.18 -2.70
C PHE A 83 -2.04 -4.66 -2.42
N GLN A 84 -1.94 -5.72 -1.64
CA GLN A 84 -0.75 -6.56 -1.49
C GLN A 84 -1.07 -7.94 -2.05
N ASN A 85 -0.29 -8.37 -3.03
CA ASN A 85 -0.44 -9.65 -3.70
C ASN A 85 0.77 -10.53 -3.42
N ARG A 86 0.53 -11.82 -3.19
CA ARG A 86 1.57 -12.83 -2.98
C ARG A 86 1.28 -14.06 -3.82
N SER A 87 2.24 -14.46 -4.66
CA SER A 87 2.16 -15.70 -5.42
C SER A 87 2.26 -16.92 -4.50
N ALA A 88 1.85 -18.07 -5.01
CA ALA A 88 2.32 -19.33 -4.47
C ALA A 88 3.86 -19.41 -4.57
N GLN A 89 4.47 -20.10 -3.62
CA GLN A 89 5.90 -20.39 -3.66
C GLN A 89 6.13 -21.77 -4.26
N SER A 90 7.18 -21.90 -5.04
CA SER A 90 7.72 -23.20 -5.47
C SER A 90 9.09 -23.40 -4.85
N GLU A 91 9.43 -24.65 -4.59
CA GLU A 91 10.74 -25.06 -4.08
C GLU A 91 11.54 -25.67 -5.23
N LEU A 92 12.80 -25.27 -5.33
CA LEU A 92 13.75 -25.82 -6.27
C LEU A 92 15.08 -25.97 -5.57
N ASP A 93 15.52 -27.22 -5.41
CA ASP A 93 16.65 -27.58 -4.55
C ASP A 93 16.46 -26.97 -3.14
N ASP A 94 17.43 -26.20 -2.65
CA ASP A 94 17.35 -25.51 -1.36
C ASP A 94 16.75 -24.09 -1.44
N TYR A 95 16.11 -23.73 -2.55
CA TYR A 95 15.61 -22.37 -2.79
C TYR A 95 14.09 -22.30 -2.85
N LYS A 96 13.55 -21.20 -2.31
CA LYS A 96 12.15 -20.80 -2.41
C LYS A 96 11.99 -19.69 -3.41
N MET A 97 11.17 -19.95 -4.42
CA MET A 97 10.88 -19.04 -5.51
C MET A 97 9.45 -18.53 -5.45
N GLY A 98 9.27 -17.25 -5.76
CA GLY A 98 7.96 -16.65 -5.95
C GLY A 98 8.04 -15.16 -6.20
N TYR A 99 6.88 -14.54 -6.42
CA TYR A 99 6.77 -13.11 -6.63
C TYR A 99 5.74 -12.47 -5.71
N ARG A 100 5.91 -11.17 -5.50
CA ARG A 100 5.00 -10.31 -4.73
C ARG A 100 4.74 -9.06 -5.53
N THR A 101 3.51 -8.58 -5.50
CA THR A 101 3.18 -7.28 -6.07
C THR A 101 2.45 -6.43 -5.05
N SER A 102 2.61 -5.12 -5.16
CA SER A 102 1.81 -4.15 -4.40
C SER A 102 1.22 -3.18 -5.40
N ARG A 103 -0.03 -2.73 -5.20
CA ARG A 103 -0.74 -1.87 -6.14
C ARG A 103 -1.49 -0.78 -5.41
N ILE A 104 -1.48 0.42 -5.98
CA ILE A 104 -2.38 1.50 -5.62
C ILE A 104 -3.27 1.79 -6.83
N LEU A 105 -4.57 1.65 -6.67
CA LEU A 105 -5.56 1.85 -7.71
C LEU A 105 -6.49 3.01 -7.35
N VAL A 106 -6.87 3.78 -8.35
CA VAL A 106 -7.96 4.75 -8.29
C VAL A 106 -9.13 4.17 -9.07
N ASN A 107 -10.30 4.18 -8.45
CA ASN A 107 -11.48 3.47 -8.92
C ASN A 107 -12.53 4.50 -9.34
N VAL A 108 -13.14 4.26 -10.50
CA VAL A 108 -14.31 4.99 -10.97
C VAL A 108 -15.37 3.96 -11.35
N GLY A 109 -16.58 4.12 -10.83
CA GLY A 109 -17.67 3.19 -11.10
C GLY A 109 -19.01 3.89 -11.28
N TYR A 110 -19.94 3.14 -11.85
CA TYR A 110 -21.33 3.53 -12.03
C TYR A 110 -22.23 2.49 -11.36
N SER A 111 -23.16 2.96 -10.54
CA SER A 111 -24.11 2.13 -9.82
C SER A 111 -25.34 1.83 -10.69
N PHE A 112 -25.69 0.56 -10.82
CA PHE A 112 -26.90 0.11 -11.50
C PHE A 112 -28.13 0.09 -10.60
N THR A 113 -27.92 0.18 -9.28
CA THR A 113 -29.00 0.26 -8.30
C THR A 113 -29.06 1.67 -7.75
N GLU A 114 -30.27 2.12 -7.42
CA GLU A 114 -30.46 3.29 -6.56
C GLU A 114 -29.76 3.09 -5.20
N GLU A 115 -29.66 4.16 -4.40
CA GLU A 115 -29.06 4.04 -3.07
C GLU A 115 -29.96 3.20 -2.15
N GLY A 116 -29.60 1.93 -1.99
CA GLY A 116 -30.21 0.98 -1.08
C GLY A 116 -29.17 0.21 -0.29
N ARG A 117 -29.63 -0.77 0.50
CA ARG A 117 -28.75 -1.71 1.22
C ARG A 117 -27.91 -2.53 0.25
N PHE A 118 -28.55 -3.01 -0.81
CA PHE A 118 -27.87 -3.73 -1.88
C PHE A 118 -27.32 -2.74 -2.89
N GLN A 119 -26.07 -2.94 -3.32
CA GLN A 119 -25.46 -2.17 -4.39
C GLN A 119 -24.83 -3.08 -5.43
N LEU A 120 -25.06 -2.73 -6.69
CA LEU A 120 -24.36 -3.30 -7.84
C LEU A 120 -23.67 -2.15 -8.58
N ILE A 121 -22.34 -2.18 -8.60
CA ILE A 121 -21.50 -1.15 -9.21
C ILE A 121 -20.63 -1.81 -10.28
N HIS A 122 -20.73 -1.33 -11.51
CA HIS A 122 -19.72 -1.62 -12.54
C HIS A 122 -18.59 -0.61 -12.41
N TYR A 123 -17.35 -1.08 -12.35
CA TYR A 123 -16.21 -0.19 -12.11
C TYR A 123 -15.04 -0.49 -13.03
N MET A 124 -14.26 0.57 -13.24
CA MET A 124 -12.92 0.53 -13.79
C MET A 124 -11.96 1.08 -12.72
N SER A 125 -10.78 0.50 -12.62
CA SER A 125 -9.71 0.99 -11.74
C SER A 125 -8.43 1.13 -12.54
N MET A 126 -7.70 2.19 -12.25
CA MET A 126 -6.46 2.56 -12.91
C MET A 126 -5.42 2.83 -11.85
N GLY A 127 -4.23 2.27 -11.99
CA GLY A 127 -3.25 2.40 -10.92
C GLY A 127 -1.83 2.06 -11.30
N LEU A 128 -1.00 2.12 -10.27
CA LEU A 128 0.42 1.87 -10.31
C LEU A 128 0.76 0.68 -9.43
N GLY A 129 1.83 -0.03 -9.76
CA GLY A 129 2.27 -1.21 -9.03
C GLY A 129 3.75 -1.27 -8.72
N PHE A 130 4.10 -2.37 -8.07
CA PHE A 130 5.46 -2.82 -7.80
C PHE A 130 5.49 -4.31 -8.00
N LEU A 131 6.59 -4.83 -8.56
CA LEU A 131 6.82 -6.25 -8.74
C LEU A 131 8.16 -6.63 -8.12
N ASN A 132 8.14 -7.68 -7.31
CA ASN A 132 9.32 -8.28 -6.70
C ASN A 132 9.29 -9.79 -6.93
N PHE A 133 10.12 -10.26 -7.85
CA PHE A 133 10.42 -11.67 -8.02
C PHE A 133 11.65 -12.03 -7.18
N GLN A 134 11.61 -13.18 -6.50
CA GLN A 134 12.67 -13.59 -5.60
C GLN A 134 12.86 -15.11 -5.62
N MET A 135 14.12 -15.52 -5.61
CA MET A 135 14.56 -16.89 -5.38
C MET A 135 15.59 -16.84 -4.25
N LEU A 136 15.18 -17.23 -3.05
CA LEU A 136 16.00 -17.09 -1.84
C LEU A 136 16.24 -18.46 -1.22
N PRO A 137 17.37 -18.69 -0.54
CA PRO A 137 17.62 -19.93 0.15
C PRO A 137 16.57 -20.17 1.25
N THR A 138 16.30 -21.44 1.52
CA THR A 138 15.30 -21.85 2.52
C THR A 138 15.79 -21.57 3.94
N GLY A 139 17.10 -21.78 4.17
CA GLY A 139 17.78 -21.38 5.39
C GLY A 139 18.11 -19.88 5.41
N ARG A 140 18.02 -19.26 6.58
CA ARG A 140 18.43 -17.87 6.80
C ARG A 140 19.73 -17.84 7.60
N PRO A 141 20.61 -16.85 7.38
CA PRO A 141 21.74 -16.62 8.29
C PRO A 141 21.23 -16.33 9.68
N ASP A 142 21.87 -16.95 10.68
CA ASP A 142 21.59 -16.70 12.09
C ASP A 142 22.32 -15.45 12.59
N ARG A 143 23.49 -15.13 12.02
CA ARG A 143 24.31 -13.97 12.35
C ARG A 143 24.36 -12.93 11.24
N LEU A 144 24.37 -11.65 11.61
CA LEU A 144 24.51 -10.54 10.68
C LEU A 144 25.89 -10.56 10.00
N ASP A 145 26.96 -10.80 10.75
CA ASP A 145 28.34 -10.84 10.23
C ASP A 145 28.47 -11.84 9.07
N ASP A 146 27.96 -13.06 9.26
CA ASP A 146 27.97 -14.12 8.24
C ASP A 146 27.21 -13.71 6.98
N PHE A 147 26.15 -12.90 7.14
CA PHE A 147 25.38 -12.39 6.02
C PHE A 147 26.11 -11.25 5.30
N LEU A 148 26.77 -10.37 6.03
CA LEU A 148 27.50 -9.24 5.45
C LEU A 148 28.79 -9.68 4.77
N SER A 149 29.46 -10.74 5.27
CA SER A 149 30.65 -11.32 4.65
C SER A 149 30.36 -12.04 3.34
N ASP A 150 29.23 -12.74 3.25
CA ASP A 150 28.73 -13.37 2.03
C ASP A 150 27.24 -13.08 1.80
N PRO A 151 26.92 -11.90 1.22
CA PRO A 151 25.55 -11.50 0.96
C PRO A 151 24.97 -12.20 -0.27
N ALA A 152 25.79 -12.83 -1.13
CA ALA A 152 25.38 -13.41 -2.41
C ALA A 152 24.73 -14.79 -2.21
N ARG A 153 23.51 -14.82 -1.66
CA ARG A 153 22.87 -16.09 -1.26
C ARG A 153 21.69 -16.50 -2.11
N GLY A 154 21.07 -15.56 -2.82
CA GLY A 154 19.92 -15.81 -3.70
C GLY A 154 19.85 -14.75 -4.80
N LEU A 155 18.68 -14.58 -5.41
CA LEU A 155 18.44 -13.49 -6.35
C LEU A 155 17.10 -12.81 -6.10
N VAL A 156 17.08 -11.51 -6.31
CA VAL A 156 15.92 -10.64 -6.16
C VAL A 156 15.86 -9.70 -7.37
N LEU A 157 14.77 -9.78 -8.12
CA LEU A 157 14.46 -8.86 -9.22
C LEU A 157 13.30 -7.98 -8.82
N ARG A 158 13.47 -6.66 -9.00
CA ARG A 158 12.45 -5.68 -8.67
C ARG A 158 12.24 -4.71 -9.81
N LYS A 159 10.98 -4.46 -10.12
CA LYS A 159 10.53 -3.38 -11.01
C LYS A 159 9.71 -2.40 -10.19
N MET A 160 9.98 -1.10 -10.35
CA MET A 160 9.27 -0.03 -9.61
C MET A 160 9.47 -0.17 -8.10
N ASP A 161 10.74 -0.26 -7.67
CA ASP A 161 11.13 -0.74 -6.33
C ASP A 161 10.68 0.15 -5.17
N ILE A 162 9.52 -0.19 -4.59
CA ILE A 162 8.98 0.53 -3.43
C ILE A 162 9.81 0.31 -2.16
N HIS A 163 10.74 -0.65 -2.13
CA HIS A 163 11.64 -0.78 -0.98
C HIS A 163 12.65 0.37 -0.93
N LYS A 164 12.86 1.10 -2.03
CA LYS A 164 13.61 2.37 -2.07
C LYS A 164 12.72 3.60 -1.84
N GLY A 165 11.43 3.40 -1.60
CA GLY A 165 10.46 4.46 -1.31
C GLY A 165 9.21 4.36 -2.18
N SER A 166 8.06 4.76 -1.63
CA SER A 166 6.76 4.68 -2.32
C SER A 166 6.69 5.49 -3.62
N VAL A 167 7.55 6.50 -3.79
CA VAL A 167 7.61 7.30 -5.02
C VAL A 167 8.01 6.47 -6.25
N ASN A 168 8.61 5.31 -6.04
CA ASN A 168 9.02 4.41 -7.11
C ASN A 168 7.89 3.53 -7.65
N TYR A 169 6.65 3.64 -7.12
CA TYR A 169 5.49 3.01 -7.74
C TYR A 169 5.39 3.39 -9.22
N GLY A 170 5.09 2.41 -10.08
CA GLY A 170 5.01 2.62 -11.52
C GLY A 170 4.40 1.41 -12.21
N GLY A 171 4.44 1.38 -13.54
CA GLY A 171 3.81 0.29 -14.29
C GLY A 171 2.29 0.37 -14.19
N PHE A 172 1.65 0.66 -15.32
CA PHE A 172 0.22 0.93 -15.33
C PHE A 172 -0.57 -0.38 -15.30
N LEU A 173 -1.61 -0.43 -14.48
CA LEU A 173 -2.52 -1.56 -14.40
C LEU A 173 -3.96 -1.08 -14.38
N THR A 174 -4.80 -1.81 -15.09
CA THR A 174 -6.23 -1.56 -15.17
C THR A 174 -6.98 -2.77 -14.63
N GLU A 175 -8.01 -2.53 -13.83
CA GLU A 175 -8.98 -3.56 -13.45
C GLU A 175 -10.36 -3.12 -13.94
N ILE A 176 -11.15 -4.05 -14.48
CA ILE A 176 -12.55 -3.83 -14.84
C ILE A 176 -13.40 -4.93 -14.25
N GLY A 177 -14.57 -4.59 -13.73
CA GLY A 177 -15.47 -5.59 -13.18
C GLY A 177 -16.66 -5.06 -12.41
N PHE A 178 -17.22 -5.92 -11.57
CA PHE A 178 -18.41 -5.66 -10.77
C PHE A 178 -18.09 -5.72 -9.29
N GLN A 179 -18.70 -4.81 -8.55
CA GLN A 179 -18.76 -4.79 -7.10
C GLN A 179 -20.22 -4.98 -6.68
N LEU A 180 -20.46 -6.07 -5.97
CA LEU A 180 -21.69 -6.35 -5.24
C LEU A 180 -21.46 -5.97 -3.79
N SER A 181 -22.45 -5.37 -3.15
CA SER A 181 -22.35 -5.11 -1.71
C SER A 181 -23.70 -5.06 -1.02
N TYR A 182 -23.68 -5.32 0.29
CA TYR A 182 -24.85 -5.28 1.15
C TYR A 182 -24.53 -4.67 2.51
N ASP A 183 -25.45 -3.87 3.04
CA ASP A 183 -25.32 -3.25 4.35
C ASP A 183 -26.15 -3.91 5.43
N PHE A 184 -25.51 -4.17 6.56
CA PHE A 184 -26.14 -4.63 7.78
C PHE A 184 -26.12 -3.52 8.83
N ASN A 185 -27.30 -3.17 9.34
CA ASN A 185 -27.41 -2.18 10.41
C ASN A 185 -26.67 -2.67 11.66
N ILE A 186 -25.86 -1.79 12.25
CA ILE A 186 -25.26 -2.03 13.57
C ILE A 186 -26.14 -1.33 14.61
N LEU A 187 -26.61 -2.08 15.60
CA LEU A 187 -27.53 -1.54 16.60
C LEU A 187 -26.89 -0.38 17.38
N GLY A 188 -27.59 0.76 17.47
CA GLY A 188 -27.13 1.94 18.21
C GLY A 188 -26.00 2.72 17.54
N ARG A 189 -25.65 2.41 16.30
CA ARG A 189 -24.57 3.06 15.56
C ARG A 189 -25.08 3.75 14.29
N LYS A 190 -24.40 4.83 13.91
CA LYS A 190 -24.67 5.58 12.67
C LYS A 190 -24.07 4.89 11.46
N GLU A 191 -23.03 4.10 11.70
CA GLU A 191 -22.35 3.32 10.69
C GLU A 191 -23.00 1.95 10.51
N GLU A 192 -22.90 1.42 9.30
CA GLU A 192 -23.39 0.10 8.95
C GLU A 192 -22.22 -0.81 8.59
N LEU A 193 -22.38 -2.11 8.87
CA LEU A 193 -21.46 -3.13 8.42
C LEU A 193 -21.65 -3.34 6.92
N PHE A 194 -20.61 -3.04 6.17
CA PHE A 194 -20.57 -3.15 4.72
C PHE A 194 -19.90 -4.46 4.33
N VAL A 195 -20.60 -5.35 3.64
CA VAL A 195 -20.03 -6.58 3.07
C VAL A 195 -20.01 -6.44 1.56
N LEU A 196 -18.89 -6.80 0.92
CA LEU A 196 -18.71 -6.64 -0.51
C LEU A 196 -18.09 -7.89 -1.16
N ALA A 197 -18.42 -8.08 -2.43
CA ALA A 197 -17.76 -9.00 -3.34
C ALA A 197 -17.37 -8.26 -4.61
N LYS A 198 -16.13 -8.40 -5.03
CA LYS A 198 -15.57 -7.83 -6.26
C LYS A 198 -15.12 -8.96 -7.18
N MET A 199 -15.51 -8.88 -8.43
CA MET A 199 -15.07 -9.82 -9.46
C MET A 199 -14.80 -9.08 -10.75
N GLY A 200 -13.85 -9.57 -11.54
CA GLY A 200 -13.46 -8.88 -12.76
C GLY A 200 -12.19 -9.42 -13.38
N TYR A 201 -11.56 -8.59 -14.20
CA TYR A 201 -10.34 -8.90 -14.90
C TYR A 201 -9.32 -7.76 -14.75
N SER A 202 -8.09 -8.11 -14.40
CA SER A 202 -6.94 -7.20 -14.34
C SER A 202 -6.10 -7.35 -15.60
N PHE A 203 -5.56 -6.26 -16.12
CA PHE A 203 -4.64 -6.29 -17.26
C PHE A 203 -3.70 -5.06 -17.27
N SER A 204 -2.53 -5.20 -17.87
CA SER A 204 -1.66 -4.07 -18.21
C SER A 204 -2.07 -3.52 -19.59
N PRO A 205 -2.46 -2.24 -19.72
CA PRO A 205 -2.79 -1.67 -21.03
C PRO A 205 -1.57 -1.37 -21.90
N PHE A 206 -0.35 -1.52 -21.38
CA PHE A 206 0.89 -1.30 -22.11
C PHE A 206 1.79 -2.53 -22.03
N GLU A 207 2.33 -2.96 -23.16
CA GLU A 207 3.29 -4.06 -23.26
C GLU A 207 4.69 -3.62 -22.78
N GLY A 208 5.45 -4.55 -22.20
CA GLY A 208 6.85 -4.35 -21.80
C GLY A 208 7.05 -3.50 -20.54
N LYS A 209 5.98 -3.03 -19.88
CA LYS A 209 6.11 -2.23 -18.64
C LYS A 209 6.66 -3.05 -17.49
N TRP A 210 6.43 -4.35 -17.50
CA TRP A 210 6.87 -5.28 -16.46
C TRP A 210 8.01 -6.20 -16.92
N GLU A 211 8.83 -5.75 -17.87
CA GLU A 211 10.02 -6.50 -18.28
C GLU A 211 11.18 -6.33 -17.28
N MET A 212 11.80 -7.46 -16.90
CA MET A 212 12.97 -7.56 -16.05
C MET A 212 13.93 -8.63 -16.61
N ASN A 213 15.21 -8.29 -16.79
CA ASN A 213 16.27 -9.21 -17.24
C ASN A 213 15.86 -10.03 -18.49
N SER A 214 15.35 -9.32 -19.51
CA SER A 214 14.90 -9.87 -20.80
C SER A 214 13.73 -10.86 -20.73
N MET A 215 12.91 -10.76 -19.65
CA MET A 215 11.69 -11.56 -19.48
C MET A 215 10.49 -10.67 -19.12
N SER A 216 9.35 -10.89 -19.76
CA SER A 216 8.11 -10.18 -19.48
C SER A 216 7.37 -10.78 -18.28
N PHE A 217 7.03 -9.91 -17.33
CA PHE A 217 6.16 -10.22 -16.21
C PHE A 217 4.76 -9.58 -16.36
N ASP A 218 4.38 -9.09 -17.54
CA ASP A 218 3.10 -8.39 -17.75
C ASP A 218 1.89 -9.30 -17.39
N ASN A 219 2.00 -10.59 -17.69
CA ASN A 219 0.96 -11.59 -17.40
C ASN A 219 0.88 -11.99 -15.92
N THR A 220 1.86 -11.62 -15.09
CA THR A 220 1.80 -11.87 -13.63
C THR A 220 0.79 -11.00 -12.92
N GLN A 221 0.43 -9.89 -13.56
CA GLN A 221 -0.48 -8.90 -13.01
C GLN A 221 -1.81 -8.87 -13.74
N SER A 222 -1.97 -9.75 -14.74
CA SER A 222 -3.15 -9.85 -15.59
C SER A 222 -3.90 -11.15 -15.32
N GLY A 223 -5.22 -11.09 -15.23
CA GLY A 223 -6.05 -12.26 -14.99
C GLY A 223 -7.37 -11.96 -14.28
N ALA A 224 -8.27 -12.94 -14.30
CA ALA A 224 -9.52 -12.88 -13.58
C ALA A 224 -9.27 -12.81 -12.07
N PHE A 225 -10.16 -12.16 -11.33
CA PHE A 225 -10.09 -12.11 -9.88
C PHE A 225 -11.45 -12.24 -9.23
N ILE A 226 -11.44 -12.74 -8.00
CA ILE A 226 -12.57 -12.71 -7.08
C ILE A 226 -12.04 -12.31 -5.69
N ARG A 227 -12.68 -11.31 -5.10
CA ARG A 227 -12.32 -10.75 -3.81
C ARG A 227 -13.58 -10.56 -2.99
N VAL A 228 -13.52 -10.87 -1.71
CA VAL A 228 -14.58 -10.63 -0.74
C VAL A 228 -14.05 -9.74 0.36
N GLY A 229 -14.90 -8.90 0.92
CA GLY A 229 -14.47 -7.91 1.88
C GLY A 229 -15.57 -7.49 2.84
N ALA A 230 -15.12 -6.86 3.92
CA ALA A 230 -15.99 -6.26 4.91
C ALA A 230 -15.40 -4.94 5.38
N GLY A 231 -16.29 -4.07 5.85
CA GLY A 231 -15.93 -2.70 6.21
C GLY A 231 -17.06 -1.97 6.90
N VAL A 232 -16.90 -0.66 6.95
CA VAL A 232 -17.85 0.26 7.55
C VAL A 232 -18.32 1.23 6.47
N THR A 233 -19.61 1.52 6.46
CA THR A 233 -20.20 2.51 5.56
C THR A 233 -21.08 3.51 6.31
N LEU A 234 -21.13 4.72 5.78
CA LEU A 234 -22.04 5.79 6.20
C LEU A 234 -23.00 6.08 5.03
N PRO A 235 -24.22 5.51 5.03
CA PRO A 235 -25.22 5.78 3.99
C PRO A 235 -26.04 7.03 4.29
N ASP A 236 -26.52 7.72 3.26
CA ASP A 236 -27.18 9.02 3.43
C ASP A 236 -28.56 8.92 4.08
N ARG A 237 -29.20 7.74 4.05
CA ARG A 237 -30.49 7.49 4.73
C ARG A 237 -30.48 7.81 6.23
N ASN A 238 -29.30 7.98 6.83
CA ASN A 238 -29.10 8.47 8.20
C ASN A 238 -28.97 10.01 8.27
N PHE A 239 -29.78 10.75 7.48
CA PHE A 239 -29.86 12.24 7.36
C PHE A 239 -29.87 13.04 8.68
N PHE A 240 -30.09 12.39 9.83
CA PHE A 240 -30.16 13.04 11.15
C PHE A 240 -28.81 13.28 11.83
N TYR A 241 -27.68 12.84 11.25
CA TYR A 241 -26.41 12.89 11.98
C TYR A 241 -25.28 13.61 11.23
N LYS A 242 -25.10 14.90 11.54
CA LYS A 242 -23.98 15.74 11.07
C LYS A 242 -22.61 15.35 11.63
N ASP A 243 -22.55 14.41 12.57
CA ASP A 243 -21.33 14.16 13.37
C ASP A 243 -20.55 12.91 12.95
N ALA A 244 -20.84 12.33 11.78
CA ALA A 244 -20.07 11.19 11.26
C ALA A 244 -19.50 11.45 9.87
N SER A 245 -18.23 11.09 9.66
CA SER A 245 -17.56 11.27 8.36
C SER A 245 -16.49 10.19 8.14
N VAL A 246 -16.14 9.93 6.88
CA VAL A 246 -14.94 9.16 6.53
C VAL A 246 -14.00 10.06 5.74
N SER A 247 -12.82 10.31 6.29
CA SER A 247 -11.77 11.09 5.61
C SER A 247 -10.71 10.17 5.01
N PHE A 248 -10.22 10.55 3.84
CA PHE A 248 -9.09 9.93 3.16
C PHE A 248 -7.97 10.96 3.04
N GLN A 249 -6.76 10.64 3.46
CA GLN A 249 -5.63 11.57 3.49
C GLN A 249 -4.36 10.89 2.96
N LEU A 250 -3.62 11.61 2.12
CA LEU A 250 -2.26 11.27 1.76
C LEU A 250 -1.34 11.82 2.84
N LEU A 251 -0.54 10.95 3.45
CA LEU A 251 0.42 11.30 4.48
C LEU A 251 1.81 11.46 3.89
N SER A 252 2.53 12.48 4.34
CA SER A 252 3.97 12.64 4.15
C SER A 252 4.60 13.11 5.45
N GLY A 253 5.77 12.60 5.78
CA GLY A 253 6.36 12.90 7.09
C GLY A 253 7.85 12.61 7.19
N ILE A 254 8.37 13.00 8.35
CA ILE A 254 9.76 12.83 8.75
C ILE A 254 9.74 11.98 10.00
N HIS A 255 10.49 10.87 9.98
CA HIS A 255 10.77 10.08 11.18
C HIS A 255 12.14 10.46 11.68
N PHE A 256 12.23 10.79 12.96
CA PHE A 256 13.49 11.17 13.61
C PHE A 256 14.25 9.91 14.04
N THR A 257 14.39 8.95 13.12
CA THR A 257 15.15 7.70 13.28
C THR A 257 16.34 7.68 12.35
N GLN A 258 17.44 7.08 12.80
CA GLN A 258 18.62 6.78 11.99
C GLN A 258 19.16 5.40 12.38
N PRO A 259 19.58 4.57 11.41
CA PRO A 259 20.10 3.24 11.68
C PRO A 259 21.57 3.28 12.12
N ASN A 260 21.95 4.14 13.07
CA ASN A 260 23.37 4.40 13.41
C ASN A 260 24.13 3.13 13.79
N ALA A 261 23.59 2.33 14.71
CA ALA A 261 24.22 1.06 15.12
C ALA A 261 24.32 0.06 13.95
N PHE A 262 23.31 0.02 13.07
CA PHE A 262 23.37 -0.84 11.88
C PHE A 262 24.37 -0.32 10.85
N ASN A 263 24.52 1.00 10.73
CA ASN A 263 25.53 1.63 9.88
C ASN A 263 26.95 1.34 10.36
N GLU A 264 27.17 1.23 11.67
CA GLU A 264 28.46 0.80 12.24
C GLU A 264 28.81 -0.61 11.75
N GLU A 265 27.90 -1.57 11.88
CA GLU A 265 28.07 -2.95 11.36
C GLU A 265 28.32 -2.99 9.84
N LEU A 266 27.62 -2.14 9.07
CA LEU A 266 27.84 -2.03 7.64
C LEU A 266 29.26 -1.55 7.31
N VAL A 267 29.74 -0.54 8.02
CA VAL A 267 31.08 0.03 7.82
C VAL A 267 32.17 -0.97 8.23
N GLU A 268 31.98 -1.68 9.34
CA GLU A 268 32.89 -2.76 9.77
C GLU A 268 32.99 -3.88 8.72
N ALA A 269 31.89 -4.21 8.04
CA ALA A 269 31.86 -5.14 6.93
C ALA A 269 32.33 -4.57 5.58
N GLY A 270 32.77 -3.29 5.53
CA GLY A 270 33.27 -2.64 4.32
C GLY A 270 32.20 -2.11 3.36
N PHE A 271 30.96 -1.93 3.84
CA PHE A 271 29.88 -1.27 3.09
C PHE A 271 29.76 0.21 3.43
N GLU A 272 29.24 0.99 2.49
CA GLU A 272 28.85 2.38 2.73
C GLU A 272 27.62 2.44 3.66
N PRO A 273 27.54 3.41 4.59
CA PRO A 273 26.41 3.56 5.50
C PRO A 273 25.20 4.25 4.84
N PHE A 274 24.01 4.04 5.37
CA PHE A 274 22.84 4.82 4.97
C PHE A 274 22.95 6.27 5.44
N THR A 275 22.61 7.22 4.56
CA THR A 275 22.63 8.66 4.87
C THR A 275 21.23 9.25 5.01
N GLY A 276 21.10 10.30 5.82
CA GLY A 276 19.86 11.07 5.94
C GLY A 276 18.87 10.50 6.95
N ARG A 277 17.58 10.76 6.72
CA ARG A 277 16.46 10.26 7.52
C ARG A 277 15.42 9.63 6.58
N PRO A 278 14.75 8.54 6.98
CA PRO A 278 13.72 7.96 6.15
C PRO A 278 12.54 8.94 6.02
N SER A 279 12.14 9.19 4.79
CA SER A 279 10.88 9.85 4.49
C SER A 279 9.81 8.79 4.21
N ASN A 280 8.54 9.15 4.47
CA ASN A 280 7.42 8.28 4.18
C ASN A 280 6.40 8.99 3.29
N LEU A 281 5.80 8.22 2.38
CA LEU A 281 4.54 8.56 1.73
C LEU A 281 3.54 7.45 2.07
N GLY A 282 2.36 7.85 2.52
CA GLY A 282 1.36 6.95 3.06
C GLY A 282 -0.08 7.39 2.83
N LEU A 283 -0.97 6.61 3.42
CA LEU A 283 -2.41 6.73 3.34
C LEU A 283 -2.97 6.65 4.75
N ARG A 284 -3.91 7.54 5.06
CA ARG A 284 -4.71 7.53 6.28
C ARG A 284 -6.18 7.54 5.89
N ILE A 285 -6.92 6.59 6.45
CA ILE A 285 -8.38 6.57 6.37
C ILE A 285 -8.88 6.68 7.80
N LEU A 286 -9.67 7.72 8.09
CA LEU A 286 -10.23 7.95 9.42
C LEU A 286 -11.74 8.09 9.34
N VAL A 287 -12.44 7.27 10.10
CA VAL A 287 -13.85 7.41 10.41
C VAL A 287 -13.98 8.24 11.68
N GLU A 288 -14.79 9.27 11.61
CA GLU A 288 -15.23 10.06 12.75
C GLU A 288 -16.69 9.73 13.04
N ASN A 289 -17.02 9.53 14.32
CA ASN A 289 -18.39 9.45 14.78
C ASN A 289 -18.50 10.12 16.16
N SER A 290 -19.16 11.27 16.19
CA SER A 290 -19.49 12.02 17.42
C SER A 290 -18.24 12.29 18.27
N GLY A 291 -17.13 12.66 17.62
CA GLY A 291 -15.84 12.92 18.25
C GLY A 291 -14.94 11.68 18.40
N PHE A 292 -15.48 10.46 18.37
CA PHE A 292 -14.67 9.24 18.36
C PHE A 292 -14.04 9.05 16.98
N LEU A 293 -12.75 8.71 16.96
CA LEU A 293 -11.97 8.51 15.74
C LEU A 293 -11.49 7.06 15.68
N TYR A 294 -11.62 6.43 14.52
CA TYR A 294 -11.01 5.13 14.27
C TYR A 294 -10.71 4.94 12.79
N GLY A 295 -9.74 4.09 12.45
CA GLY A 295 -9.36 3.93 11.06
C GLY A 295 -8.05 3.20 10.88
N ALA A 296 -7.34 3.52 9.80
CA ALA A 296 -6.08 2.88 9.48
C ALA A 296 -5.05 3.84 8.87
N ASP A 297 -3.79 3.65 9.25
CA ASP A 297 -2.63 4.23 8.60
C ASP A 297 -1.84 3.16 7.87
N VAL A 298 -1.39 3.47 6.65
CA VAL A 298 -0.44 2.65 5.90
C VAL A 298 0.64 3.54 5.32
N TYR A 299 1.90 3.30 5.67
CA TYR A 299 3.01 4.04 5.08
C TYR A 299 4.27 3.19 5.01
N ASN A 300 5.16 3.61 4.13
CA ASN A 300 6.37 2.89 3.81
C ASN A 300 7.58 3.81 4.04
N LEU A 301 8.43 3.42 4.97
CA LEU A 301 9.69 4.06 5.31
C LEU A 301 10.79 3.40 4.50
N ALA A 302 11.61 4.18 3.81
CA ALA A 302 12.70 3.65 3.01
C ALA A 302 13.95 4.49 3.15
N MET A 303 15.09 3.81 3.16
CA MET A 303 16.42 4.35 2.92
C MET A 303 17.08 3.48 1.86
N ASP A 304 17.79 4.11 0.92
CA ASP A 304 18.55 3.42 -0.11
C ASP A 304 19.90 4.11 -0.34
N GLY A 305 20.84 3.34 -0.90
CA GLY A 305 22.21 3.80 -1.11
C GLY A 305 23.01 2.85 -1.98
N SER A 306 24.21 3.30 -2.36
CA SER A 306 25.25 2.40 -2.85
C SER A 306 25.83 1.69 -1.64
N ALA A 307 26.00 0.37 -1.69
CA ALA A 307 26.68 -0.37 -0.62
C ALA A 307 28.17 -0.52 -0.95
N SER A 308 28.48 -0.72 -2.23
CA SER A 308 29.83 -0.73 -2.79
C SER A 308 29.73 -0.41 -4.30
N PRO A 309 30.85 -0.27 -5.05
CA PRO A 309 30.78 -0.04 -6.49
C PRO A 309 29.89 -1.06 -7.23
N ALA A 310 29.94 -2.33 -6.82
CA ALA A 310 29.20 -3.44 -7.43
C ALA A 310 27.78 -3.66 -6.85
N ARG A 311 27.47 -3.11 -5.67
CA ARG A 311 26.22 -3.41 -4.93
C ARG A 311 25.45 -2.15 -4.52
N SER A 312 24.14 -2.28 -4.51
CA SER A 312 23.23 -1.30 -3.90
C SER A 312 22.52 -1.95 -2.72
N HIS A 313 22.10 -1.16 -1.75
CA HIS A 313 21.31 -1.67 -0.64
C HIS A 313 20.10 -0.80 -0.33
N SER A 314 19.13 -1.39 0.36
CA SER A 314 17.98 -0.67 0.88
C SER A 314 17.52 -1.22 2.22
N LEU A 315 17.11 -0.30 3.11
CA LEU A 315 16.48 -0.58 4.39
C LEU A 315 15.04 -0.05 4.33
N ASN A 316 14.09 -0.97 4.40
CA ASN A 316 12.68 -0.67 4.16
C ASN A 316 11.80 -1.14 5.31
N SER A 317 10.79 -0.35 5.66
CA SER A 317 9.77 -0.73 6.62
C SER A 317 8.37 -0.30 6.19
N LEU A 318 7.52 -1.30 5.90
CA LEU A 318 6.08 -1.10 5.72
C LEU A 318 5.39 -1.13 7.09
N ARG A 319 4.61 -0.09 7.37
CA ARG A 319 3.85 0.11 8.60
C ARG A 319 2.36 0.11 8.31
N ILE A 320 1.60 -0.65 9.08
CA ILE A 320 0.14 -0.68 9.04
C ILE A 320 -0.38 -0.57 10.47
N TYR A 321 -1.15 0.47 10.77
CA TYR A 321 -1.75 0.66 12.09
C TYR A 321 -3.27 0.70 11.99
N ALA A 322 -3.95 -0.01 12.90
CA ALA A 322 -5.32 0.29 13.24
C ALA A 322 -5.33 1.41 14.28
N LEU A 323 -6.08 2.47 14.02
CA LEU A 323 -6.15 3.67 14.84
C LEU A 323 -7.46 3.71 15.63
N ALA A 324 -7.40 4.20 16.86
CA ALA A 324 -8.56 4.59 17.65
C ALA A 324 -8.23 5.82 18.51
N GLY A 325 -9.20 6.69 18.77
CA GLY A 325 -8.97 7.87 19.58
C GLY A 325 -10.17 8.81 19.64
N HIS A 326 -9.92 10.06 20.01
CA HIS A 326 -10.99 11.02 20.28
C HIS A 326 -10.55 12.46 19.98
N LYS A 327 -11.48 13.27 19.43
CA LYS A 327 -11.33 14.72 19.31
C LYS A 327 -11.76 15.39 20.62
N PHE A 328 -10.84 16.07 21.28
CA PHE A 328 -11.14 16.75 22.54
C PHE A 328 -11.51 18.23 22.33
N LEU A 329 -11.13 18.83 21.20
CA LEU A 329 -11.50 20.20 20.87
C LEU A 329 -11.89 20.29 19.40
N GLN A 330 -13.06 20.89 19.14
CA GLN A 330 -13.51 21.21 17.79
C GLN A 330 -14.06 22.63 17.79
N PHE A 331 -13.42 23.52 17.03
CA PHE A 331 -13.85 24.90 16.88
C PHE A 331 -13.93 25.24 15.40
N ARG A 332 -15.16 25.38 14.89
CA ARG A 332 -15.44 25.63 13.47
C ARG A 332 -14.80 24.54 12.59
N ASN A 333 -13.79 24.93 11.82
CA ASN A 333 -13.09 24.07 10.87
C ASN A 333 -11.82 23.45 11.45
N PHE A 334 -11.48 23.78 12.70
CA PHE A 334 -10.29 23.34 13.40
C PHE A 334 -10.65 22.24 14.40
N GLY A 335 -9.88 21.16 14.41
CA GLY A 335 -10.04 20.06 15.34
C GLY A 335 -8.71 19.65 15.95
N VAL A 336 -8.73 19.26 17.22
CA VAL A 336 -7.58 18.65 17.90
C VAL A 336 -8.05 17.35 18.55
N GLY A 337 -7.30 16.29 18.32
CA GLY A 337 -7.57 14.97 18.84
C GLY A 337 -6.31 14.20 19.20
N ALA A 338 -6.51 13.13 19.94
CA ALA A 338 -5.46 12.15 20.22
C ALA A 338 -5.87 10.82 19.59
N LEU A 339 -4.89 10.10 19.05
CA LEU A 339 -5.02 8.79 18.44
C LEU A 339 -4.00 7.85 19.06
N ALA A 340 -4.38 6.59 19.24
CA ALA A 340 -3.49 5.50 19.54
C ALA A 340 -3.63 4.46 18.42
N GLY A 341 -2.49 4.11 17.84
CA GLY A 341 -2.38 3.06 16.85
C GLY A 341 -1.81 1.77 17.44
N PHE A 342 -2.39 0.64 17.07
CA PHE A 342 -1.77 -0.67 17.25
C PHE A 342 -1.66 -1.34 15.88
N GLY A 343 -0.49 -1.89 15.59
CA GLY A 343 -0.17 -2.23 14.22
C GLY A 343 0.92 -3.26 14.03
N PHE A 344 1.20 -3.46 12.75
CA PHE A 344 2.22 -4.36 12.25
C PHE A 344 3.28 -3.56 11.49
N GLY A 345 4.53 -3.77 11.85
CA GLY A 345 5.69 -3.27 11.12
C GLY A 345 6.45 -4.42 10.49
N ASN A 346 6.85 -4.28 9.23
CA ASN A 346 7.82 -5.16 8.59
C ASN A 346 9.16 -4.42 8.48
N LEU A 347 10.29 -5.12 8.58
CA LEU A 347 11.62 -4.58 8.32
C LEU A 347 12.33 -5.46 7.30
N ARG A 348 12.96 -4.84 6.31
CA ARG A 348 13.63 -5.52 5.20
C ARG A 348 14.95 -4.85 4.92
N TYR A 349 16.03 -5.62 4.93
CA TYR A 349 17.32 -5.21 4.39
C TYR A 349 17.59 -5.99 3.11
N SER A 350 17.98 -5.29 2.05
CA SER A 350 18.33 -5.90 0.76
C SER A 350 19.73 -5.45 0.36
N SER A 351 20.60 -6.37 -0.03
CA SER A 351 21.88 -6.10 -0.69
C SER A 351 21.82 -6.69 -2.09
N LEU A 352 21.74 -5.82 -3.10
CA LEU A 352 21.47 -6.18 -4.48
C LEU A 352 22.69 -5.90 -5.36
N GLN A 353 23.11 -6.89 -6.13
CA GLN A 353 24.16 -6.71 -7.13
C GLN A 353 23.63 -5.88 -8.32
N LYS A 354 24.42 -4.92 -8.82
CA LYS A 354 24.00 -4.01 -9.89
C LYS A 354 23.97 -4.70 -11.26
N ASN A 355 24.99 -5.53 -11.54
CA ASN A 355 25.15 -6.22 -12.82
C ASN A 355 24.83 -7.71 -12.64
N LYS A 356 23.65 -8.12 -13.08
CA LYS A 356 23.20 -9.51 -13.11
C LYS A 356 23.02 -9.93 -14.57
N PRO A 357 23.32 -11.20 -14.93
CA PRO A 357 23.03 -11.71 -16.25
C PRO A 357 21.52 -11.74 -16.50
N ASP A 358 21.14 -11.88 -17.77
CA ASP A 358 19.74 -12.06 -18.15
C ASP A 358 19.29 -13.51 -17.94
N PHE A 359 17.99 -13.74 -18.03
CA PHE A 359 17.51 -15.11 -18.19
C PHE A 359 18.03 -15.67 -19.53
N PRO A 360 18.47 -16.93 -19.59
CA PRO A 360 18.24 -17.98 -18.58
C PRO A 360 19.42 -18.21 -17.61
N GLU A 361 20.57 -17.55 -17.81
CA GLU A 361 21.81 -17.69 -17.02
C GLU A 361 21.63 -17.22 -15.56
N LEU A 362 20.82 -16.19 -15.34
CA LEU A 362 20.43 -15.72 -14.01
C LEU A 362 19.87 -16.82 -13.11
N PHE A 363 19.16 -17.77 -13.71
CA PHE A 363 18.56 -18.90 -13.00
C PHE A 363 19.56 -20.02 -12.70
N GLU A 364 20.71 -20.04 -13.39
CA GLU A 364 21.78 -21.02 -13.18
C GLU A 364 22.74 -20.51 -12.09
N GLN A 365 23.12 -19.24 -12.16
CA GLN A 365 24.05 -18.61 -11.23
C GLN A 365 23.35 -17.96 -10.02
N ARG A 366 22.44 -18.68 -9.35
CA ARG A 366 21.40 -18.19 -8.41
C ARG A 366 21.84 -17.32 -7.21
N LYS A 367 23.12 -17.05 -7.03
CA LYS A 367 23.75 -16.39 -5.88
C LYS A 367 24.30 -15.00 -6.25
N PHE A 368 23.44 -13.99 -6.16
CA PHE A 368 23.81 -12.59 -6.46
C PHE A 368 23.50 -11.63 -5.30
N ASP A 369 22.35 -11.83 -4.66
CA ASP A 369 21.71 -10.89 -3.75
C ASP A 369 21.49 -11.49 -2.36
N GLY A 370 21.41 -10.58 -1.40
CA GLY A 370 21.10 -10.86 -0.01
C GLY A 370 19.80 -10.18 0.41
N TYR A 371 19.01 -10.88 1.22
CA TYR A 371 17.75 -10.36 1.72
C TYR A 371 17.49 -10.85 3.15
N LEU A 372 17.43 -9.91 4.08
CA LEU A 372 17.00 -10.15 5.46
C LEU A 372 15.65 -9.49 5.67
N HIS A 373 14.78 -10.16 6.42
CA HIS A 373 13.51 -9.55 6.80
C HIS A 373 13.01 -10.06 8.15
N ASN A 374 12.27 -9.20 8.82
CA ASN A 374 11.55 -9.53 10.04
C ASN A 374 10.27 -8.71 10.12
N SER A 375 9.41 -9.05 11.05
CA SER A 375 8.16 -8.36 11.28
C SER A 375 7.68 -8.54 12.69
N GLY A 376 6.91 -7.58 13.18
CA GLY A 376 6.48 -7.55 14.56
C GLY A 376 5.34 -6.57 14.78
N LEU A 377 4.95 -6.48 16.05
CA LEU A 377 3.91 -5.59 16.52
C LEU A 377 4.48 -4.21 16.91
N MET A 378 3.66 -3.19 16.76
CA MET A 378 4.01 -1.81 17.08
C MET A 378 2.84 -1.06 17.71
N ALA A 379 3.17 -0.05 18.50
CA ALA A 379 2.25 0.97 18.97
C ALA A 379 2.63 2.35 18.40
N LYS A 380 1.62 3.21 18.26
CA LYS A 380 1.74 4.56 17.69
C LYS A 380 0.79 5.54 18.39
N PRO A 381 1.13 6.03 19.59
CA PRO A 381 0.43 7.18 20.18
C PRO A 381 0.75 8.47 19.43
N GLU A 382 -0.26 9.29 19.18
CA GLU A 382 -0.10 10.59 18.54
C GLU A 382 -1.17 11.62 18.92
N ILE A 383 -0.80 12.89 18.75
CA ILE A 383 -1.71 14.02 18.78
C ILE A 383 -1.87 14.52 17.35
N MET A 384 -3.11 14.76 16.96
CA MET A 384 -3.48 15.23 15.63
C MET A 384 -4.18 16.58 15.72
N VAL A 385 -3.80 17.47 14.82
CA VAL A 385 -4.50 18.71 14.51
C VAL A 385 -5.06 18.59 13.09
N GLU A 386 -6.31 18.99 12.90
CA GLU A 386 -6.96 19.03 11.60
C GLU A 386 -7.54 20.41 11.29
N TYR A 387 -7.53 20.77 10.01
CA TYR A 387 -8.15 21.97 9.48
C TYR A 387 -8.89 21.67 8.17
N GLY A 388 -10.21 21.86 8.15
CA GLY A 388 -11.07 21.62 6.99
C GLY A 388 -11.39 22.90 6.20
N ILE A 389 -11.24 22.86 4.88
CA ILE A 389 -11.66 23.95 3.99
C ILE A 389 -12.78 23.46 3.08
N PRO A 390 -14.00 24.04 3.14
CA PRO A 390 -15.07 23.68 2.23
C PRO A 390 -14.71 24.15 0.82
N VAL A 391 -14.57 23.20 -0.12
CA VAL A 391 -14.10 23.50 -1.49
C VAL A 391 -15.23 24.01 -2.39
N THR A 392 -16.48 23.65 -2.09
CA THR A 392 -17.65 24.00 -2.92
C THR A 392 -18.64 24.85 -2.14
N ARG A 393 -19.37 25.74 -2.84
CA ARG A 393 -20.45 26.56 -2.24
C ARG A 393 -21.54 25.70 -1.58
N ARG A 394 -21.73 24.48 -2.09
CA ARG A 394 -22.66 23.46 -1.54
C ARG A 394 -22.03 22.56 -0.48
N LYS A 395 -20.75 22.77 -0.11
CA LYS A 395 -19.99 22.00 0.89
C LYS A 395 -20.03 20.49 0.65
N PHE A 396 -19.85 20.07 -0.60
CA PHE A 396 -19.83 18.65 -0.97
C PHE A 396 -18.65 17.89 -0.44
N PHE A 397 -17.51 18.56 -0.32
CA PHE A 397 -16.26 18.00 0.16
C PHE A 397 -15.49 19.12 0.86
N GLU A 398 -14.82 18.73 1.92
CA GLU A 398 -13.83 19.54 2.60
C GLU A 398 -12.44 19.01 2.26
N LEU A 399 -11.55 19.92 1.89
CA LEU A 399 -10.13 19.64 1.84
C LEU A 399 -9.61 19.67 3.28
N VAL A 400 -9.13 18.54 3.77
CA VAL A 400 -8.64 18.40 5.15
C VAL A 400 -7.13 18.42 5.15
N PHE A 401 -6.57 19.36 5.91
CA PHE A 401 -5.15 19.41 6.23
C PHE A 401 -4.97 18.84 7.63
N THR A 402 -4.01 17.94 7.79
CA THR A 402 -3.68 17.38 9.11
C THR A 402 -2.21 17.54 9.42
N ALA A 403 -1.91 17.72 10.69
CA ALA A 403 -0.58 17.62 11.25
C ALA A 403 -0.66 16.67 12.45
N SER A 404 0.16 15.63 12.45
CA SER A 404 0.22 14.63 13.52
C SER A 404 1.64 14.52 14.06
N ALA A 405 1.79 14.63 15.38
CA ALA A 405 3.05 14.42 16.07
C ALA A 405 2.88 13.27 17.05
N GLY A 406 3.82 12.35 17.07
CA GLY A 406 3.70 11.13 17.87
C GLY A 406 5.01 10.38 18.01
N TYR A 407 4.90 9.16 18.51
CA TYR A 407 6.03 8.29 18.76
C TYR A 407 5.69 6.87 18.33
N GLU A 408 6.51 6.25 17.47
CA GLU A 408 6.41 4.83 17.16
C GLU A 408 7.15 4.02 18.23
N ILE A 409 6.55 2.92 18.69
CA ILE A 409 7.11 2.02 19.70
C ILE A 409 7.14 0.61 19.14
N ALA A 410 8.32 0.02 19.04
CA ALA A 410 8.47 -1.41 18.75
C ALA A 410 8.02 -2.24 19.97
N LEU A 411 7.03 -3.11 19.80
CA LEU A 411 6.55 -4.02 20.85
C LEU A 411 7.12 -5.44 20.71
N ALA A 412 7.78 -5.72 19.60
CA ALA A 412 8.36 -7.02 19.28
C ALA A 412 9.87 -6.90 19.03
N ASN A 413 10.55 -8.04 19.06
CA ASN A 413 11.97 -8.12 18.74
C ASN A 413 12.18 -8.03 17.23
N TYR A 414 12.39 -6.80 16.74
CA TYR A 414 12.80 -6.57 15.37
C TYR A 414 14.27 -6.91 15.21
N ARG A 415 14.56 -8.10 14.69
CA ARG A 415 15.95 -8.53 14.42
C ARG A 415 16.22 -8.77 12.95
N LEU A 416 17.37 -8.32 12.45
CA LEU A 416 17.91 -8.73 11.16
C LEU A 416 19.03 -9.72 11.45
N ALA A 417 18.77 -11.02 11.23
CA ALA A 417 19.55 -12.10 11.82
C ALA A 417 19.55 -12.00 13.36
N ASP A 418 20.70 -11.88 14.00
CA ASP A 418 20.87 -11.66 15.44
C ASP A 418 20.84 -10.18 15.84
N PHE A 419 21.07 -9.26 14.91
CA PHE A 419 21.16 -7.83 15.18
C PHE A 419 19.81 -7.18 15.51
N ASN A 420 19.74 -6.41 16.61
CA ASN A 420 18.51 -5.77 17.08
C ASN A 420 18.28 -4.40 16.42
N MET A 421 17.15 -4.28 15.72
CA MET A 421 16.69 -3.08 15.02
C MET A 421 15.57 -2.35 15.77
N SER A 422 15.25 -2.72 17.00
CA SER A 422 14.13 -2.10 17.75
C SER A 422 14.33 -0.59 17.95
N ASN A 423 15.56 -0.12 18.09
CA ASN A 423 15.89 1.31 18.19
C ASN A 423 15.59 2.05 16.88
N TYR A 424 15.91 1.46 15.73
CA TYR A 424 15.55 2.06 14.43
C TYR A 424 14.03 2.12 14.24
N MET A 425 13.31 1.13 14.76
CA MET A 425 11.86 1.02 14.64
C MET A 425 11.09 1.91 15.62
N THR A 426 11.76 2.48 16.61
CA THR A 426 11.18 3.25 17.71
C THR A 426 11.64 4.69 17.58
N ALA A 427 10.74 5.62 17.24
CA ALA A 427 11.15 6.99 16.97
C ALA A 427 10.01 8.00 17.08
N PRO A 428 10.33 9.26 17.43
CA PRO A 428 9.40 10.35 17.24
C PRO A 428 9.20 10.61 15.75
N TYR A 429 8.03 11.12 15.39
CA TYR A 429 7.75 11.53 14.02
C TYR A 429 6.87 12.77 13.97
N LEU A 430 6.92 13.42 12.81
CA LEU A 430 5.99 14.47 12.42
C LEU A 430 5.44 14.13 11.02
N MET A 431 4.12 14.03 10.92
CA MET A 431 3.40 13.74 9.68
C MET A 431 2.45 14.87 9.32
N PHE A 432 2.37 15.16 8.03
CA PHE A 432 1.43 16.08 7.43
C PHE A 432 0.53 15.31 6.48
N GLY A 433 -0.75 15.62 6.51
CA GLY A 433 -1.74 15.00 5.65
C GLY A 433 -2.49 16.04 4.82
N VAL A 434 -2.80 15.68 3.58
CA VAL A 434 -3.78 16.40 2.75
C VAL A 434 -4.78 15.38 2.26
N GLY A 435 -6.06 15.67 2.45
CA GLY A 435 -7.11 14.72 2.20
C GLY A 435 -8.46 15.34 1.91
N VAL A 436 -9.45 14.46 1.75
CA VAL A 436 -10.82 14.82 1.43
C VAL A 436 -11.74 14.22 2.49
N ARG A 437 -12.68 15.03 2.97
CA ARG A 437 -13.80 14.63 3.84
C ARG A 437 -15.12 14.96 3.12
N PRO A 438 -15.96 13.97 2.80
CA PRO A 438 -17.27 14.18 2.13
C PRO A 438 -18.33 14.90 2.98
#